data_AF-T1DLW8-F1
#
_entry.id   AF-T1DLW8-F1
#
_cell.length_a   1.000
_cell.length_b   1.000
_cell.length_c   1.000
_cell.angle_alpha   90.00
_cell.angle_beta   90.00
_cell.angle_gamma   90.00
#
_symmetry.space_group_name_H-M   'P 1'
#
loop_
_entity.id
_entity.type
_entity.pdbx_description
1 polymer ?
#
loop_
_entity_poly.entity_id
_entity_poly.type
_entity_poly.pdbx_seq_one_letter_code
_entity_poly.pdbx_strand_id
1 'polypeptide(L)'
;NIVKETFLKQEWNIGSAHVLAMLQDAGILTASEFILSLACPDLTQQIMNDLLETEYSLLAHLVKFAFKDNHLSVTLTKLLQECFSGLLNDLKDNPNIIPCNYLAELKAYLPSEELALVRNEHLQLLLMDPDQSGSLDEAIREQDRWRTELEEIKDTVLGSMLREVLPNGTCLLALLKKMLDSCGIISLKYALHLMRSLSKRVGDDNDNIRAMKEWMKTLFTETVATGLKSKLQLMLVLAREICSANQHVLGSYSVWYKQTIGEMKYGGMKKDQFLRMLEMLTEILPSETNLEVLKAHSTIGISAPIRCNEYVLNYKQLCRARIAELHTLYTQVDANGSIIIDD
;
A
#
# COMPACT_ATOMS: atom_id res chain seq x y z
N ASN A 1 32.32 13.73 -31.93
CA ASN A 1 31.07 13.78 -32.72
C ASN A 1 30.86 12.58 -33.62
N ILE A 2 31.77 12.22 -34.54
CA ILE A 2 31.57 11.07 -35.45
C ILE A 2 31.30 9.75 -34.72
N VAL A 3 32.05 9.44 -33.66
CA VAL A 3 31.87 8.20 -32.86
C VAL A 3 30.47 8.15 -32.24
N LYS A 4 30.03 9.25 -31.60
CA LYS A 4 28.70 9.38 -31.01
C LYS A 4 27.59 9.19 -32.04
N GLU A 5 27.66 9.89 -33.17
CA GLU A 5 26.67 9.77 -34.26
C GLU A 5 26.61 8.37 -34.88
N THR A 6 27.72 7.62 -34.83
CA THR A 6 27.77 6.24 -35.33
C THR A 6 27.03 5.30 -34.38
N PHE A 7 27.24 5.42 -33.07
CA PHE A 7 26.55 4.59 -32.08
C PHE A 7 25.05 4.88 -31.99
N LEU A 8 24.62 6.12 -32.17
CA LEU A 8 23.19 6.48 -32.22
C LEU A 8 22.43 5.84 -33.39
N LYS A 9 23.14 5.33 -34.40
CA LYS A 9 22.56 4.67 -35.59
C LYS A 9 22.63 3.14 -35.52
N GLN A 10 23.25 2.56 -34.49
CA GLN A 10 23.35 1.12 -34.36
C GLN A 10 22.07 0.53 -33.76
N GLU A 11 21.72 -0.68 -34.20
CA GLU A 11 20.62 -1.45 -33.64
C GLU A 11 20.96 -1.93 -32.22
N TRP A 12 19.97 -1.88 -31.34
CA TRP A 12 20.10 -2.38 -29.98
C TRP A 12 20.09 -3.91 -29.95
N ASN A 13 21.07 -4.51 -29.27
CA ASN A 13 21.27 -5.95 -29.20
C ASN A 13 21.86 -6.39 -27.85
N ILE A 14 22.03 -7.70 -27.67
CA ILE A 14 22.65 -8.30 -26.49
C ILE A 14 24.06 -7.71 -26.30
N GLY A 15 24.27 -7.02 -25.18
CA GLY A 15 25.53 -6.35 -24.84
C GLY A 15 25.59 -4.85 -25.18
N SER A 16 24.58 -4.31 -25.87
CA SER A 16 24.49 -2.87 -26.17
C SER A 16 24.45 -2.02 -24.90
N ALA A 17 23.79 -2.50 -23.85
CA ALA A 17 23.73 -1.83 -22.56
C ALA A 17 25.12 -1.71 -21.90
N HIS A 18 25.91 -2.79 -21.94
CA HIS A 18 27.28 -2.78 -21.44
C HIS A 18 28.20 -1.83 -22.24
N VAL A 19 28.05 -1.80 -23.57
CA VAL A 19 28.77 -0.85 -24.43
C VAL A 19 28.39 0.59 -24.09
N LEU A 20 27.09 0.87 -23.87
CA LEU A 20 26.63 2.19 -23.46
C LEU A 20 27.20 2.61 -22.10
N ALA A 21 27.33 1.68 -21.15
CA ALA A 21 28.01 1.94 -19.87
C ALA A 21 29.49 2.33 -20.09
N MET A 22 30.23 1.59 -20.92
CA MET A 22 31.61 1.94 -21.25
C MET A 22 31.74 3.32 -21.93
N LEU A 23 30.81 3.65 -22.83
CA LEU A 23 30.79 4.95 -23.50
C LEU A 23 30.48 6.09 -22.54
N GLN A 24 29.63 5.85 -21.54
CA GLN A 24 29.32 6.80 -20.49
C GLN A 24 30.53 7.04 -19.59
N ASP A 25 31.22 5.97 -19.17
CA ASP A 25 32.44 6.06 -18.37
C ASP A 25 33.57 6.78 -19.10
N ALA A 26 33.64 6.62 -20.43
CA ALA A 26 34.56 7.33 -21.29
C ALA A 26 34.15 8.80 -21.58
N GLY A 27 32.97 9.24 -21.13
CA GLY A 27 32.45 10.59 -21.36
C GLY A 27 32.08 10.87 -22.83
N ILE A 28 31.79 9.83 -23.62
CA ILE A 28 31.50 9.95 -25.06
C ILE A 28 30.02 10.15 -25.33
N LEU A 29 29.17 9.36 -24.66
CA LEU A 29 27.72 9.35 -24.82
C LEU A 29 27.09 8.89 -23.50
N THR A 30 26.16 9.67 -22.97
CA THR A 30 25.45 9.29 -21.73
C THR A 30 24.15 8.55 -22.03
N ALA A 31 23.66 7.78 -21.06
CA ALA A 31 22.38 7.08 -21.21
C ALA A 31 21.22 8.03 -21.48
N SER A 32 21.19 9.21 -20.84
CA SER A 32 20.12 10.19 -21.05
C SER A 32 20.16 10.75 -22.47
N GLU A 33 21.34 11.04 -23.01
CA GLU A 33 21.49 11.53 -24.38
C GLU A 33 21.09 10.46 -25.40
N PHE A 34 21.43 9.21 -25.15
CA PHE A 34 21.05 8.09 -26.01
C PHE A 34 19.53 7.91 -26.02
N ILE A 35 18.90 7.73 -24.86
CA ILE A 35 17.45 7.52 -24.74
C ILE A 35 16.65 8.68 -25.37
N LEU A 36 17.04 9.92 -25.10
CA LEU A 36 16.33 11.09 -25.63
C LEU A 36 16.52 11.29 -27.14
N SER A 37 17.51 10.63 -27.75
CA SER A 37 17.72 10.68 -29.20
C SER A 37 16.87 9.65 -29.98
N LEU A 38 16.29 8.67 -29.27
CA LEU A 38 15.52 7.61 -29.90
C LEU A 38 14.17 8.15 -30.36
N ALA A 39 13.82 7.86 -31.62
CA ALA A 39 12.53 8.23 -32.19
C ALA A 39 11.48 7.10 -32.07
N CYS A 40 11.90 5.88 -31.75
CA CYS A 40 11.04 4.70 -31.68
C CYS A 40 10.66 4.39 -30.23
N PRO A 41 9.37 4.54 -29.83
CA PRO A 41 8.91 4.25 -28.47
C PRO A 41 9.15 2.79 -28.06
N ASP A 42 8.90 1.84 -28.96
CA ASP A 42 9.05 0.40 -28.67
C ASP A 42 10.51 0.05 -28.35
N LEU A 43 11.44 0.64 -29.10
CA LEU A 43 12.87 0.46 -28.86
C LEU A 43 13.28 1.09 -27.52
N THR A 44 12.76 2.29 -27.20
CA THR A 44 13.00 2.92 -25.91
C THR A 44 12.51 2.03 -24.77
N GLN A 45 11.31 1.47 -24.87
CA GLN A 45 10.77 0.57 -23.85
C GLN A 45 11.60 -0.70 -23.70
N GLN A 46 12.03 -1.32 -24.81
CA GLN A 46 12.93 -2.48 -24.79
C GLN A 46 14.23 -2.16 -24.04
N ILE A 47 14.87 -1.03 -24.35
CA ILE A 47 16.10 -0.62 -23.67
C ILE A 47 15.84 -0.41 -22.18
N MET A 48 14.76 0.27 -21.83
CA MET A 48 14.43 0.53 -20.43
C MET A 48 14.19 -0.76 -19.64
N ASN A 49 13.60 -1.79 -20.24
CA ASN A 49 13.48 -3.12 -19.63
C ASN A 49 14.85 -3.75 -19.40
N ASP A 50 15.75 -3.72 -20.40
CA ASP A 50 17.12 -4.25 -20.24
C ASP A 50 17.87 -3.54 -19.10
N LEU A 51 17.68 -2.22 -18.94
CA LEU A 51 18.26 -1.45 -17.84
C LEU A 51 17.69 -1.84 -16.47
N LEU A 52 16.39 -2.13 -16.40
CA LEU A 52 15.72 -2.62 -15.18
C LEU A 52 16.16 -4.04 -14.80
N GLU A 53 16.61 -4.85 -15.75
CA GLU A 53 17.02 -6.24 -15.52
C GLU A 53 18.52 -6.42 -15.24
N THR A 54 19.38 -5.60 -15.85
CA THR A 54 20.82 -5.91 -15.91
C THR A 54 21.78 -4.74 -15.68
N GLU A 55 21.39 -3.49 -16.00
CA GLU A 55 22.34 -2.36 -16.05
C GLU A 55 21.90 -1.18 -15.15
N TYR A 56 21.96 -1.41 -13.84
CA TYR A 56 21.51 -0.45 -12.81
C TYR A 56 22.33 0.85 -12.75
N SER A 57 23.58 0.82 -13.21
CA SER A 57 24.45 2.01 -13.25
C SER A 57 23.92 3.05 -14.25
N LEU A 58 23.44 2.58 -15.41
CA LEU A 58 22.82 3.40 -16.45
C LEU A 58 21.44 3.88 -15.99
N LEU A 59 20.64 3.00 -15.39
CA LEU A 59 19.35 3.40 -14.81
C LEU A 59 19.52 4.48 -13.74
N ALA A 60 20.51 4.36 -12.86
CA ALA A 60 20.84 5.36 -11.86
C ALA A 60 21.22 6.71 -12.50
N HIS A 61 21.94 6.69 -13.62
CA HIS A 61 22.22 7.91 -14.38
C HIS A 61 20.94 8.54 -14.92
N LEU A 62 20.01 7.75 -15.46
CA LEU A 62 18.72 8.26 -15.93
C LEU A 62 17.92 8.91 -14.81
N VAL A 63 17.82 8.26 -13.64
CA VAL A 63 17.16 8.80 -12.44
C VAL A 63 17.79 10.15 -12.04
N LYS A 64 19.12 10.21 -11.93
CA LYS A 64 19.85 11.44 -11.62
C LYS A 64 19.56 12.59 -12.58
N PHE A 65 19.34 12.27 -13.86
CA PHE A 65 19.09 13.28 -14.88
C PHE A 65 17.61 13.70 -14.92
N ALA A 66 16.70 12.75 -14.68
CA ALA A 66 15.25 12.97 -14.69
C ALA A 66 14.78 13.88 -13.56
N PHE A 67 15.43 13.82 -12.39
CA PHE A 67 15.03 14.62 -11.23
C PHE A 67 15.82 15.94 -11.09
N LYS A 68 16.51 16.39 -12.14
CA LYS A 68 17.13 17.73 -12.19
C LYS A 68 16.16 18.77 -12.79
N ASP A 69 16.31 20.02 -12.38
CA ASP A 69 15.58 21.16 -12.98
C ASP A 69 16.13 21.49 -14.38
N ASN A 70 15.72 20.73 -15.40
CA ASN A 70 15.98 21.03 -16.81
C ASN A 70 14.82 20.57 -17.71
N HIS A 71 14.64 21.16 -18.90
CA HIS A 71 13.50 20.81 -19.76
C HIS A 71 13.48 19.35 -20.25
N LEU A 72 14.66 18.74 -20.42
CA LEU A 72 14.79 17.34 -20.85
C LEU A 72 14.42 16.35 -19.74
N SER A 73 14.41 16.81 -18.48
CA SER A 73 14.12 16.01 -17.30
C SER A 73 12.64 15.63 -17.25
N VAL A 74 11.74 16.48 -17.76
CA VAL A 74 10.30 16.19 -17.83
C VAL A 74 10.02 15.00 -18.74
N THR A 75 10.62 14.98 -19.95
CA THR A 75 10.48 13.86 -20.89
C THR A 75 11.01 12.57 -20.28
N LEU A 76 12.19 12.63 -19.66
CA LEU A 76 12.80 11.45 -19.05
C LEU A 76 12.02 10.95 -17.83
N THR A 77 11.47 11.86 -17.02
CA THR A 77 10.60 11.52 -15.88
C THR A 77 9.38 10.76 -16.38
N LYS A 78 8.71 11.25 -17.43
CA LYS A 78 7.55 10.58 -18.02
C LYS A 78 7.90 9.18 -18.53
N LEU A 79 9.02 9.03 -19.23
CA LEU A 79 9.50 7.72 -19.71
C LEU A 79 9.76 6.75 -18.55
N LEU A 80 10.39 7.22 -17.47
CA LEU A 80 10.62 6.41 -16.27
C LEU A 80 9.30 5.99 -15.62
N GLN A 81 8.33 6.91 -15.51
CA GLN A 81 7.01 6.62 -14.95
C GLN A 81 6.26 5.55 -15.75
N GLU A 82 6.28 5.66 -17.08
CA GLU A 82 5.68 4.66 -17.98
C GLU A 82 6.36 3.29 -17.82
N CYS A 83 7.69 3.25 -17.74
CA CYS A 83 8.43 1.99 -17.53
C CYS A 83 8.16 1.38 -16.16
N PHE A 84 8.18 2.18 -15.09
CA PHE A 84 7.87 1.70 -13.74
C PHE A 84 6.43 1.20 -13.62
N SER A 85 5.48 1.89 -14.27
CA SER A 85 4.09 1.45 -14.31
C SER A 85 3.94 0.13 -15.06
N GLY A 86 4.60 -0.03 -16.22
CA GLY A 86 4.62 -1.27 -16.99
C GLY A 86 5.18 -2.42 -16.18
N LEU A 87 6.37 -2.23 -15.60
CA LEU A 87 7.02 -3.23 -14.75
C LEU A 87 6.14 -3.64 -13.55
N LEU A 88 5.50 -2.68 -12.88
CA LEU A 88 4.62 -3.00 -11.75
C LEU A 88 3.40 -3.81 -12.18
N ASN A 89 2.84 -3.56 -13.37
CA ASN A 89 1.73 -4.36 -13.88
C ASN A 89 2.19 -5.78 -14.23
N ASP A 90 3.32 -5.91 -14.90
CA ASP A 90 3.90 -7.22 -15.24
C ASP A 90 4.25 -8.03 -13.98
N LEU A 91 4.74 -7.37 -12.92
CA LEU A 91 5.04 -8.00 -11.63
C LEU A 91 3.79 -8.45 -10.88
N LYS A 92 2.65 -7.77 -11.04
CA LYS A 92 1.39 -8.21 -10.42
C LYS A 92 0.91 -9.53 -11.04
N ASP A 93 1.10 -9.68 -12.35
CA ASP A 93 0.72 -10.89 -13.08
C ASP A 93 1.78 -12.01 -12.93
N ASN A 94 3.06 -11.65 -12.93
CA ASN A 94 4.18 -12.55 -12.73
C ASN A 94 5.20 -11.95 -11.72
N PRO A 95 5.10 -12.29 -10.42
CA PRO A 95 5.92 -11.70 -9.35
C PRO A 95 7.45 -11.88 -9.46
N ASN A 96 7.93 -12.73 -10.39
CA ASN A 96 9.35 -12.97 -10.65
C ASN A 96 9.70 -12.72 -12.13
N ILE A 97 9.00 -11.83 -12.83
CA ILE A 97 9.24 -11.57 -14.26
C ILE A 97 10.65 -11.03 -14.54
N ILE A 98 11.18 -10.19 -13.65
CA ILE A 98 12.58 -9.71 -13.71
C ILE A 98 13.47 -10.54 -12.77
N PRO A 99 14.77 -10.64 -13.05
CA PRO A 99 15.67 -11.55 -12.32
C PRO A 99 15.94 -11.11 -10.88
N CYS A 100 15.86 -9.81 -10.57
CA CYS A 100 16.06 -9.33 -9.21
C CYS A 100 15.39 -7.97 -8.93
N ASN A 101 15.38 -7.57 -7.66
CA ASN A 101 14.82 -6.31 -7.20
C ASN A 101 15.74 -5.12 -7.52
N TYR A 102 15.54 -4.48 -8.66
CA TYR A 102 16.37 -3.36 -9.09
C TYR A 102 16.40 -2.17 -8.10
N LEU A 103 15.34 -1.96 -7.29
CA LEU A 103 15.32 -0.91 -6.27
C LEU A 103 16.37 -1.16 -5.17
N ALA A 104 16.66 -2.43 -4.88
CA ALA A 104 17.74 -2.78 -3.95
C ALA A 104 19.11 -2.54 -4.59
N GLU A 105 19.27 -2.88 -5.87
CA GLU A 105 20.52 -2.70 -6.62
C GLU A 105 20.87 -1.21 -6.82
N LEU A 106 19.87 -0.36 -7.05
CA LEU A 106 20.05 1.09 -7.20
C LEU A 106 20.67 1.76 -5.98
N LYS A 107 20.62 1.15 -4.79
CA LYS A 107 21.28 1.67 -3.57
C LYS A 107 22.78 1.85 -3.74
N ALA A 108 23.42 1.01 -4.55
CA ALA A 108 24.86 1.09 -4.79
C ALA A 108 25.25 2.30 -5.65
N TYR A 109 24.29 2.87 -6.41
CA TYR A 109 24.55 3.87 -7.43
C TYR A 109 23.89 5.23 -7.14
N LEU A 110 22.88 5.28 -6.28
CA LEU A 110 22.13 6.49 -5.93
C LEU A 110 22.35 6.93 -4.46
N PRO A 111 22.54 8.23 -4.21
CA PRO A 111 22.37 8.82 -2.87
C PRO A 111 20.97 8.59 -2.31
N SER A 112 20.84 8.66 -0.99
CA SER A 112 19.57 8.38 -0.29
C SER A 112 18.41 9.29 -0.70
N GLU A 113 18.69 10.55 -1.03
CA GLU A 113 17.67 11.52 -1.48
C GLU A 113 17.09 11.15 -2.84
N GLU A 114 17.94 10.82 -3.82
CA GLU A 114 17.52 10.42 -5.16
C GLU A 114 16.80 9.07 -5.14
N LEU A 115 17.26 8.13 -4.32
CA LEU A 115 16.58 6.85 -4.12
C LEU A 115 15.18 7.03 -3.51
N ALA A 116 15.01 8.01 -2.63
CA ALA A 116 13.69 8.33 -2.06
C ALA A 116 12.72 8.81 -3.14
N LEU A 117 13.17 9.51 -4.18
CA LEU A 117 12.33 9.90 -5.32
C LEU A 117 11.80 8.68 -6.07
N VAL A 118 12.67 7.72 -6.38
CA VAL A 118 12.27 6.47 -7.06
C VAL A 118 11.29 5.65 -6.21
N ARG A 119 11.56 5.52 -4.91
CA ARG A 119 10.65 4.85 -3.97
C ARG A 119 9.30 5.54 -3.88
N ASN A 120 9.29 6.88 -3.79
CA ASN A 120 8.04 7.66 -3.74
C ASN A 120 7.23 7.50 -5.02
N GLU A 121 7.88 7.42 -6.18
CA GLU A 121 7.20 7.17 -7.47
C GLU A 121 6.53 5.78 -7.45
N HIS A 122 7.24 4.73 -7.04
CA HIS A 122 6.67 3.39 -6.92
C HIS A 122 5.52 3.33 -5.93
N LEU A 123 5.67 4.04 -4.81
CA LEU A 123 4.64 4.13 -3.80
C LEU A 123 3.37 4.81 -4.36
N GLN A 124 3.53 5.87 -5.16
CA GLN A 124 2.41 6.50 -5.85
C GLN A 124 1.78 5.56 -6.88
N LEU A 125 2.56 4.89 -7.72
CA LEU A 125 2.06 3.95 -8.73
C LEU A 125 1.28 2.78 -8.11
N LEU A 126 1.79 2.21 -7.00
CA LEU A 126 1.11 1.15 -6.25
C LEU A 126 -0.20 1.63 -5.63
N LEU A 127 -0.19 2.84 -5.07
CA LEU A 127 -1.35 3.38 -4.38
C LEU A 127 -2.40 3.94 -5.35
N MET A 128 -2.03 4.42 -6.53
CA MET A 128 -2.94 5.04 -7.51
C MET A 128 -3.41 4.07 -8.60
N ASP A 129 -3.15 2.77 -8.42
CA ASP A 129 -3.58 1.72 -9.35
C ASP A 129 -5.12 1.68 -9.48
N PRO A 130 -5.68 2.08 -10.63
CA PRO A 130 -7.12 2.14 -10.83
C PRO A 130 -7.77 0.76 -10.90
N ASP A 131 -7.04 -0.27 -11.36
CA ASP A 131 -7.57 -1.63 -11.50
C ASP A 131 -7.72 -2.31 -10.13
N GLN A 132 -7.06 -1.77 -9.10
CA GLN A 132 -7.12 -2.24 -7.72
C GLN A 132 -7.85 -1.26 -6.79
N SER A 133 -8.59 -0.30 -7.35
CA SER A 133 -9.37 0.64 -6.55
C SER A 133 -10.66 -0.02 -6.04
N GLY A 134 -10.56 -0.67 -4.89
CA GLY A 134 -11.70 -1.26 -4.20
C GLY A 134 -12.49 -0.25 -3.38
N SER A 135 -13.76 -0.57 -3.12
CA SER A 135 -14.55 0.20 -2.15
C SER A 135 -14.12 -0.10 -0.70
N LEU A 136 -14.40 0.78 0.26
CA LEU A 136 -14.13 0.49 1.68
C LEU A 136 -14.95 -0.71 2.20
N ASP A 137 -16.12 -0.96 1.63
CA ASP A 137 -16.94 -2.13 1.94
C ASP A 137 -16.28 -3.42 1.43
N GLU A 138 -15.67 -3.39 0.25
CA GLU A 138 -14.84 -4.49 -0.27
C GLU A 138 -13.58 -4.69 0.57
N ALA A 139 -12.91 -3.61 0.97
CA ALA A 139 -11.71 -3.71 1.81
C ALA A 139 -11.99 -4.35 3.17
N ILE A 140 -13.19 -4.18 3.72
CA ILE A 140 -13.62 -4.88 4.94
C ILE A 140 -13.84 -6.37 4.66
N ARG A 141 -14.49 -6.70 3.54
CA ARG A 141 -14.86 -8.07 3.14
C ARG A 141 -13.65 -8.93 2.79
N GLU A 142 -12.70 -8.37 2.04
CA GLU A 142 -11.59 -9.08 1.39
C GLU A 142 -10.29 -9.02 2.18
N GLN A 143 -10.28 -8.39 3.36
CA GLN A 143 -9.04 -8.11 4.10
C GLN A 143 -8.22 -9.38 4.40
N ASP A 144 -8.88 -10.47 4.81
CA ASP A 144 -8.21 -11.73 5.09
C ASP A 144 -7.63 -12.36 3.81
N ARG A 145 -8.40 -12.36 2.72
CA ARG A 145 -7.95 -12.87 1.41
C ARG A 145 -6.73 -12.11 0.90
N TRP A 146 -6.78 -10.78 0.92
CA TRP A 146 -5.66 -9.94 0.52
C TRP A 146 -4.42 -10.18 1.36
N ARG A 147 -4.56 -10.42 2.68
CA ARG A 147 -3.43 -10.78 3.54
C ARG A 147 -2.76 -12.08 3.10
N THR A 148 -3.55 -13.10 2.73
CA THR A 148 -3.02 -14.38 2.23
C THR A 148 -2.32 -14.20 0.88
N GLU A 149 -2.97 -13.56 -0.11
CA GLU A 149 -2.39 -13.28 -1.44
C GLU A 149 -1.03 -12.55 -1.31
N LEU A 150 -0.92 -11.61 -0.37
CA LEU A 150 0.31 -10.84 -0.15
C LEU A 150 1.40 -11.62 0.61
N GLU A 151 1.01 -12.60 1.42
CA GLU A 151 1.96 -13.50 2.08
C GLU A 151 2.53 -14.54 1.10
N GLU A 152 1.74 -14.97 0.10
CA GLU A 152 2.20 -15.86 -0.98
C GLU A 152 3.30 -15.23 -1.84
N ILE A 153 3.21 -13.92 -2.12
CA ILE A 153 4.21 -13.22 -2.93
C ILE A 153 5.41 -12.72 -2.11
N LYS A 154 5.50 -12.98 -0.81
CA LYS A 154 6.53 -12.36 0.05
C LYS A 154 7.97 -12.68 -0.38
N ASP A 155 8.21 -13.88 -0.89
CA ASP A 155 9.54 -14.38 -1.27
C ASP A 155 9.84 -14.16 -2.76
N THR A 156 8.99 -13.40 -3.45
CA THR A 156 9.14 -13.03 -4.86
C THR A 156 9.87 -11.70 -5.03
N VAL A 157 10.24 -11.36 -6.26
CA VAL A 157 10.81 -10.05 -6.58
C VAL A 157 9.83 -8.92 -6.26
N LEU A 158 8.54 -9.06 -6.59
CA LEU A 158 7.51 -8.10 -6.20
C LEU A 158 7.46 -7.93 -4.67
N GLY A 159 7.46 -9.03 -3.91
CA GLY A 159 7.49 -8.99 -2.44
C GLY A 159 8.72 -8.25 -1.89
N SER A 160 9.88 -8.46 -2.51
CA SER A 160 11.10 -7.71 -2.19
C SER A 160 11.00 -6.23 -2.56
N MET A 161 10.40 -5.89 -3.71
CA MET A 161 10.17 -4.51 -4.12
C MET A 161 9.23 -3.78 -3.17
N LEU A 162 8.11 -4.39 -2.78
CA LEU A 162 7.17 -3.80 -1.81
C LEU A 162 7.86 -3.49 -0.48
N ARG A 163 8.80 -4.34 -0.05
CA ARG A 163 9.66 -4.08 1.11
C ARG A 163 10.60 -2.89 0.87
N GLU A 164 11.14 -2.74 -0.32
CA GLU A 164 12.13 -1.71 -0.63
C GLU A 164 11.49 -0.32 -0.83
N VAL A 165 10.25 -0.28 -1.33
CA VAL A 165 9.48 0.94 -1.57
C VAL A 165 9.10 1.65 -0.27
N LEU A 166 8.88 0.91 0.81
CA LEU A 166 8.51 1.47 2.12
C LEU A 166 9.57 2.46 2.62
N PRO A 167 9.27 3.78 2.67
CA PRO A 167 10.19 4.77 3.22
C PRO A 167 10.26 4.65 4.76
N ASN A 168 11.04 5.53 5.40
CA ASN A 168 10.96 5.73 6.86
C ASN A 168 9.49 5.94 7.27
N GLY A 169 9.08 5.34 8.39
CA GLY A 169 7.65 5.18 8.73
C GLY A 169 6.80 6.44 8.71
N THR A 170 7.35 7.57 9.13
CA THR A 170 6.64 8.87 9.14
C THR A 170 6.29 9.38 7.73
N CYS A 171 7.09 9.07 6.72
CA CYS A 171 6.85 9.49 5.34
C CYS A 171 5.66 8.74 4.72
N LEU A 172 5.54 7.44 4.97
CA LEU A 172 4.40 6.64 4.52
C LEU A 172 3.09 7.15 5.13
N LEU A 173 3.08 7.42 6.44
CA LEU A 173 1.89 7.93 7.13
C LEU A 173 1.45 9.29 6.56
N ALA A 174 2.41 10.19 6.32
CA ALA A 174 2.12 11.49 5.72
C ALA A 174 1.57 11.37 4.30
N LEU A 175 2.14 10.47 3.49
CA LEU A 175 1.67 10.24 2.12
C LEU A 175 0.28 9.63 2.10
N LEU A 176 0.06 8.54 2.85
CA LEU A 176 -1.26 7.90 2.93
C LEU A 176 -2.31 8.90 3.41
N LYS A 177 -2.01 9.69 4.44
CA LYS A 177 -2.90 10.76 4.91
C LYS A 177 -3.24 11.75 3.79
N LYS A 178 -2.22 12.28 3.10
CA LYS A 178 -2.41 13.22 1.98
C LYS A 178 -3.28 12.63 0.88
N MET A 179 -3.03 11.37 0.50
CA MET A 179 -3.78 10.69 -0.56
C MET A 179 -5.23 10.48 -0.14
N LEU A 180 -5.46 9.98 1.07
CA LEU A 180 -6.79 9.76 1.62
C LEU A 180 -7.59 11.06 1.76
N ASP A 181 -6.93 12.17 2.12
CA ASP A 181 -7.55 13.50 2.20
C ASP A 181 -7.88 14.09 0.83
N SER A 182 -7.12 13.72 -0.22
CA SER A 182 -7.31 14.23 -1.59
C SER A 182 -8.44 13.55 -2.38
N CYS A 183 -9.15 12.58 -1.78
CA CYS A 183 -10.22 11.81 -2.43
C CYS A 183 -9.80 11.17 -3.77
N GLY A 184 -8.52 10.84 -3.92
CA GLY A 184 -8.01 10.15 -5.10
C GLY A 184 -8.45 8.69 -5.17
N ILE A 185 -8.29 8.08 -6.34
CA ILE A 185 -8.37 6.63 -6.52
C ILE A 185 -7.20 6.02 -5.76
N ILE A 186 -7.49 5.22 -4.73
CA ILE A 186 -6.48 4.55 -3.90
C ILE A 186 -6.71 3.05 -3.92
N SER A 187 -5.66 2.28 -4.21
CA SER A 187 -5.64 0.85 -3.97
C SER A 187 -5.60 0.57 -2.47
N LEU A 188 -6.76 0.27 -1.90
CA LEU A 188 -6.88 -0.08 -0.49
C LEU A 188 -6.10 -1.35 -0.15
N LYS A 189 -6.02 -2.32 -1.08
CA LYS A 189 -5.22 -3.54 -0.93
C LYS A 189 -3.76 -3.21 -0.62
N TYR A 190 -3.11 -2.39 -1.46
CA TYR A 190 -1.72 -2.00 -1.23
C TYR A 190 -1.55 -1.05 -0.04
N ALA A 191 -2.49 -0.12 0.18
CA ALA A 191 -2.43 0.77 1.35
C ALA A 191 -2.44 -0.02 2.67
N LEU A 192 -3.32 -1.02 2.78
CA LEU A 192 -3.41 -1.91 3.94
C LEU A 192 -2.15 -2.77 4.08
N HIS A 193 -1.63 -3.32 2.97
CA HIS A 193 -0.36 -4.05 2.97
C HIS A 193 0.81 -3.21 3.49
N LEU A 194 0.96 -2.00 2.97
CA LEU A 194 2.03 -1.09 3.33
C LEU A 194 1.94 -0.71 4.81
N MET A 195 0.72 -0.50 5.33
CA MET A 195 0.49 -0.25 6.76
C MET A 195 0.82 -1.46 7.64
N ARG A 196 0.46 -2.67 7.21
CA ARG A 196 0.85 -3.93 7.86
C ARG A 196 2.37 -4.07 7.91
N SER A 197 3.02 -3.92 6.76
CA SER A 197 4.47 -4.04 6.59
C SER A 197 5.22 -2.98 7.38
N LEU A 198 4.71 -1.74 7.43
CA LEU A 198 5.27 -0.71 8.29
C LEU A 198 5.14 -1.13 9.76
N SER A 199 3.97 -1.56 10.21
CA SER A 199 3.73 -1.99 11.59
C SER A 199 4.64 -3.13 12.04
N LYS A 200 4.95 -4.09 11.15
CA LYS A 200 5.95 -5.15 11.38
C LYS A 200 7.36 -4.59 11.58
N ARG A 201 7.73 -3.52 10.86
CA ARG A 201 9.08 -2.90 10.88
C ARG A 201 9.33 -1.96 12.03
N VAL A 202 8.28 -1.37 12.61
CA VAL A 202 8.44 -0.34 13.64
C VAL A 202 9.26 -0.84 14.84
N GLY A 203 9.27 -2.15 15.14
CA GLY A 203 10.05 -2.69 16.27
C GLY A 203 9.73 -1.93 17.56
N ASP A 204 10.77 -1.47 18.26
CA ASP A 204 10.70 -0.62 19.46
C ASP A 204 10.89 0.89 19.15
N ASP A 205 10.79 1.30 17.88
CA ASP A 205 10.86 2.72 17.50
C ASP A 205 9.63 3.49 18.00
N ASN A 206 9.79 4.04 19.20
CA ASN A 206 8.75 4.77 19.90
C ASN A 206 8.19 5.95 19.11
N ASP A 207 8.93 6.56 18.20
CA ASP A 207 8.47 7.71 17.43
C ASP A 207 7.46 7.27 16.35
N ASN A 208 7.77 6.19 15.63
CA ASN A 208 6.85 5.59 14.65
C ASN A 208 5.60 4.99 15.33
N ILE A 209 5.75 4.32 16.49
CA ILE A 209 4.61 3.84 17.28
C ILE A 209 3.72 5.01 17.68
N ARG A 210 4.31 6.10 18.17
CA ARG A 210 3.58 7.31 18.58
C ARG A 210 2.85 7.94 17.39
N ALA A 211 3.50 8.04 16.23
CA ALA A 211 2.89 8.58 15.01
C ALA A 211 1.66 7.77 14.56
N MET A 212 1.75 6.44 14.57
CA MET A 212 0.61 5.57 14.25
C MET A 212 -0.54 5.73 15.25
N LYS A 213 -0.25 5.74 16.55
CA LYS A 213 -1.26 5.96 17.60
C LYS A 213 -1.96 7.31 17.43
N GLU A 214 -1.21 8.37 17.16
CA GLU A 214 -1.77 9.71 16.97
C GLU A 214 -2.61 9.79 15.70
N TRP A 215 -2.23 9.11 14.62
CA TRP A 215 -3.05 9.05 13.42
C TRP A 215 -4.36 8.31 13.67
N MET A 216 -4.34 7.16 14.35
CA MET A 216 -5.56 6.42 14.72
C MET A 216 -6.50 7.25 15.61
N LYS A 217 -5.94 8.00 16.56
CA LYS A 217 -6.70 8.95 17.38
C LYS A 217 -7.29 10.08 16.53
N THR A 218 -6.52 10.63 15.59
CA THR A 218 -7.00 11.66 14.65
C THR A 218 -8.16 11.15 13.82
N LEU A 219 -8.04 9.94 13.23
CA LEU A 219 -9.12 9.31 12.48
C LEU A 219 -10.38 9.12 13.31
N PHE A 220 -10.24 8.68 14.58
CA PHE A 220 -11.37 8.57 15.49
C PHE A 220 -12.04 9.93 15.72
N THR A 221 -11.27 10.95 16.11
CA THR A 221 -11.80 12.29 16.41
C THR A 221 -12.49 12.89 15.18
N GLU A 222 -11.90 12.73 14.00
CA GLU A 222 -12.50 13.18 12.74
C GLU A 222 -13.77 12.42 12.40
N THR A 223 -13.80 11.09 12.58
CA THR A 223 -15.00 10.27 12.38
C THR A 223 -16.15 10.74 13.27
N VAL A 224 -15.87 11.02 14.55
CA VAL A 224 -16.88 11.51 15.50
C VAL A 224 -17.35 12.93 15.16
N ALA A 225 -16.46 13.77 14.67
CA ALA A 225 -16.77 15.15 14.28
C ALA A 225 -17.59 15.23 13.00
N THR A 226 -17.24 14.45 11.96
CA THR A 226 -17.85 14.53 10.64
C THR A 226 -19.01 13.56 10.44
N GLY A 227 -19.05 12.45 11.18
CA GLY A 227 -20.04 11.38 10.98
C GLY A 227 -19.92 10.66 9.65
N LEU A 228 -18.74 10.65 9.02
CA LEU A 228 -18.53 9.98 7.73
C LEU A 228 -18.24 8.49 7.91
N LYS A 229 -19.11 7.63 7.35
CA LYS A 229 -18.95 6.16 7.34
C LYS A 229 -17.59 5.74 6.80
N SER A 230 -17.11 6.39 5.73
CA SER A 230 -15.83 6.09 5.11
C SER A 230 -14.64 6.24 6.06
N LYS A 231 -14.65 7.25 6.94
CA LYS A 231 -13.59 7.43 7.96
C LYS A 231 -13.63 6.35 9.02
N LEU A 232 -14.83 5.91 9.44
CA LEU A 232 -14.99 4.78 10.35
C LEU A 232 -14.47 3.48 9.72
N GLN A 233 -14.89 3.18 8.48
CA GLN A 233 -14.43 2.00 7.74
C GLN A 233 -12.91 1.97 7.64
N LEU A 234 -12.31 3.08 7.18
CA LEU A 234 -10.86 3.24 7.07
C LEU A 234 -10.15 3.00 8.41
N MET A 235 -10.63 3.64 9.49
CA MET A 235 -10.08 3.43 10.83
C MET A 235 -10.15 1.96 11.25
N LEU A 236 -11.27 1.28 11.00
CA LEU A 236 -11.43 -0.14 11.36
C LEU A 236 -10.47 -1.03 10.57
N VAL A 237 -10.33 -0.86 9.26
CA VAL A 237 -9.44 -1.70 8.45
C VAL A 237 -7.97 -1.46 8.78
N LEU A 238 -7.56 -0.20 9.01
CA LEU A 238 -6.20 0.13 9.43
C LEU A 238 -5.87 -0.44 10.81
N ALA A 239 -6.80 -0.30 11.77
CA ALA A 239 -6.62 -0.87 13.10
C ALA A 239 -6.40 -2.38 13.06
N ARG A 240 -7.15 -3.11 12.23
CA ARG A 240 -6.99 -4.57 12.05
C ARG A 240 -5.61 -4.92 11.52
N GLU A 241 -5.12 -4.20 10.51
CA GLU A 241 -3.78 -4.46 9.96
C GLU A 241 -2.68 -4.18 10.98
N ILE A 242 -2.76 -3.07 11.72
CA ILE A 242 -1.77 -2.73 12.74
C ILE A 242 -1.80 -3.76 13.88
N CYS A 243 -2.99 -4.09 14.40
CA CYS A 243 -3.14 -5.02 15.53
C CYS A 243 -2.67 -6.44 15.18
N SER A 244 -2.92 -6.90 13.95
CA SER A 244 -2.51 -8.23 13.49
C SER A 244 -1.03 -8.28 13.09
N ALA A 245 -0.43 -7.16 12.69
CA ALA A 245 0.99 -7.09 12.37
C ALA A 245 1.88 -6.99 13.61
N ASN A 246 1.51 -6.14 14.57
CA ASN A 246 2.34 -5.84 15.73
C ASN A 246 1.49 -5.34 16.91
N GLN A 247 1.28 -6.22 17.89
CA GLN A 247 0.50 -5.91 19.09
C GLN A 247 1.16 -4.88 20.02
N HIS A 248 2.46 -4.58 19.89
CA HIS A 248 3.09 -3.51 20.66
C HIS A 248 2.59 -2.12 20.25
N VAL A 249 2.06 -1.97 19.02
CA VAL A 249 1.54 -0.70 18.52
C VAL A 249 0.16 -0.40 19.13
N LEU A 250 -0.85 -1.24 18.91
CA LEU A 250 -2.23 -0.97 19.36
C LEU A 250 -2.79 -2.01 20.35
N GLY A 251 -2.05 -3.07 20.67
CA GLY A 251 -2.58 -4.26 21.33
C GLY A 251 -3.24 -5.22 20.33
N SER A 252 -3.97 -6.20 20.85
CA SER A 252 -4.89 -6.99 20.03
C SER A 252 -6.07 -6.14 19.57
N TYR A 253 -6.75 -6.56 18.49
CA TYR A 253 -7.91 -5.84 17.98
C TYR A 253 -9.00 -5.67 19.05
N SER A 254 -9.24 -6.69 19.87
CA SER A 254 -10.19 -6.63 20.99
C SER A 254 -9.79 -5.59 22.04
N VAL A 255 -8.50 -5.49 22.38
CA VAL A 255 -8.00 -4.47 23.32
C VAL A 255 -8.16 -3.08 22.73
N TRP A 256 -7.75 -2.88 21.47
CA TRP A 256 -7.90 -1.61 20.77
C TRP A 256 -9.36 -1.20 20.64
N TYR A 257 -10.26 -2.13 20.27
CA TYR A 257 -11.69 -1.88 20.12
C TYR A 257 -12.33 -1.52 21.46
N LYS A 258 -12.01 -2.23 22.54
CA LYS A 258 -12.46 -1.90 23.89
C LYS A 258 -12.07 -0.48 24.29
N GLN A 259 -10.80 -0.12 24.10
CA GLN A 259 -10.32 1.21 24.46
C GLN A 259 -10.95 2.29 23.56
N THR A 260 -10.95 2.08 22.25
CA THR A 260 -11.33 3.14 21.30
C THR A 260 -12.83 3.29 21.14
N ILE A 261 -13.54 2.18 20.93
CA ILE A 261 -15.00 2.15 20.68
C ILE A 261 -15.76 1.83 21.97
N GLY A 262 -15.28 0.89 22.78
CA GLY A 262 -15.96 0.49 24.01
C GLY A 262 -16.00 1.61 25.05
N GLU A 263 -14.84 2.18 25.36
CA GLU A 263 -14.69 3.24 26.37
C GLU A 263 -14.86 4.64 25.77
N MET A 264 -14.96 4.77 24.44
CA MET A 264 -14.99 6.06 23.72
C MET A 264 -13.83 6.98 24.16
N LYS A 265 -12.64 6.38 24.35
CA LYS A 265 -11.47 6.91 25.08
C LYS A 265 -11.01 8.32 24.70
N TYR A 266 -11.31 8.79 23.50
CA TYR A 266 -10.75 10.03 22.95
C TYR A 266 -11.70 11.25 22.95
N GLY A 267 -12.84 11.22 23.63
CA GLY A 267 -13.58 12.47 23.87
C GLY A 267 -14.97 12.32 24.48
N GLY A 268 -15.41 13.39 25.15
CA GLY A 268 -16.77 13.60 25.68
C GLY A 268 -17.80 13.67 24.56
N MET A 269 -18.08 12.50 23.97
CA MET A 269 -18.98 12.30 22.85
C MET A 269 -20.39 12.69 23.26
N LYS A 270 -21.03 13.57 22.48
CA LYS A 270 -22.43 13.93 22.69
C LYS A 270 -23.33 12.75 22.32
N LYS A 271 -24.55 12.75 22.87
CA LYS A 271 -25.54 11.68 22.60
C LYS A 271 -25.78 11.46 21.11
N ASP A 272 -25.88 12.53 20.32
CA ASP A 272 -26.11 12.44 18.87
C ASP A 272 -24.91 11.84 18.12
N GLN A 273 -23.68 12.20 18.53
CA GLN A 273 -22.46 11.62 17.98
C GLN A 273 -22.36 10.12 18.29
N PHE A 274 -22.72 9.72 19.50
CA PHE A 274 -22.76 8.31 19.91
C PHE A 274 -23.73 7.50 19.07
N LEU A 275 -24.95 8.01 18.88
CA LEU A 275 -25.96 7.33 18.06
C LEU A 275 -25.51 7.20 16.60
N ARG A 276 -24.97 8.27 16.00
CA ARG A 276 -24.41 8.21 14.63
C ARG A 276 -23.28 7.20 14.51
N MET A 277 -22.40 7.10 15.51
CA MET A 277 -21.32 6.12 15.51
C MET A 277 -21.88 4.69 15.50
N LEU A 278 -22.86 4.38 16.36
CA LEU A 278 -23.51 3.07 16.39
C LEU A 278 -24.25 2.75 15.09
N GLU A 279 -24.90 3.74 14.50
CA GLU A 279 -25.57 3.62 13.20
C GLU A 279 -24.55 3.25 12.11
N MET A 280 -23.44 3.98 11.99
CA MET A 280 -22.37 3.65 11.05
C MET A 280 -21.77 2.26 11.30
N LEU A 281 -21.55 1.85 12.57
CA LEU A 281 -21.10 0.49 12.87
C LEU A 281 -22.11 -0.57 12.40
N THR A 282 -23.40 -0.29 12.54
CA THR A 282 -24.47 -1.18 12.10
C THR A 282 -24.50 -1.29 10.58
N GLU A 283 -24.35 -0.16 9.87
CA GLU A 283 -24.28 -0.10 8.40
C GLU A 283 -23.08 -0.86 7.81
N ILE A 284 -22.01 -1.04 8.57
CA ILE A 284 -20.80 -1.76 8.14
C ILE A 284 -20.97 -3.29 8.24
N LEU A 285 -21.85 -3.79 9.12
CA LEU A 285 -21.99 -5.23 9.40
C LEU A 285 -22.23 -6.12 8.16
N PRO A 286 -23.02 -5.72 7.14
CA PRO A 286 -23.24 -6.55 5.95
C PRO A 286 -21.95 -6.85 5.16
N SER A 287 -20.95 -5.97 5.25
CA SER A 287 -19.65 -6.13 4.62
C SER A 287 -18.68 -6.98 5.44
N GLU A 288 -18.96 -7.18 6.73
CA GLU A 288 -18.10 -7.92 7.63
C GLU A 288 -18.20 -9.44 7.40
N THR A 289 -17.04 -10.06 7.25
CA THR A 289 -16.85 -11.50 7.02
C THR A 289 -15.94 -12.14 8.08
N ASN A 290 -15.18 -11.35 8.85
CA ASN A 290 -14.25 -11.88 9.82
C ASN A 290 -14.95 -12.19 11.17
N LEU A 291 -15.01 -13.47 11.51
CA LEU A 291 -15.68 -13.96 12.73
C LEU A 291 -15.04 -13.42 14.02
N GLU A 292 -13.71 -13.29 14.08
CA GLU A 292 -13.01 -12.79 15.27
C GLU A 292 -13.28 -11.30 15.52
N VAL A 293 -13.38 -10.52 14.44
CA VAL A 293 -13.81 -9.11 14.51
C VAL A 293 -15.25 -9.01 15.02
N LEU A 294 -16.18 -9.79 14.46
CA LEU A 294 -17.58 -9.79 14.90
C LEU A 294 -17.74 -10.26 16.35
N LYS A 295 -16.94 -11.24 16.79
CA LYS A 295 -16.87 -11.68 18.19
C LYS A 295 -16.42 -10.53 19.09
N ALA A 296 -15.39 -9.78 18.70
CA ALA A 296 -14.96 -8.60 19.45
C ALA A 296 -16.10 -7.56 19.56
N HIS A 297 -16.79 -7.26 18.46
CA HIS A 297 -17.88 -6.27 18.43
C HIS A 297 -19.10 -6.69 19.28
N SER A 298 -19.46 -7.97 19.25
CA SER A 298 -20.63 -8.50 19.98
C SER A 298 -20.39 -8.69 21.49
N THR A 299 -19.14 -8.92 21.90
CA THR A 299 -18.80 -9.27 23.30
C THR A 299 -18.35 -8.07 24.12
N ILE A 300 -17.54 -7.18 23.54
CA ILE A 300 -16.93 -6.05 24.26
C ILE A 300 -17.99 -5.04 24.71
N GLY A 301 -17.93 -4.60 25.97
CA GLY A 301 -18.81 -3.56 26.52
C GLY A 301 -18.61 -2.21 25.83
N ILE A 302 -19.72 -1.53 25.51
CA ILE A 302 -19.70 -0.15 25.01
C ILE A 302 -20.36 0.73 26.08
N SER A 303 -19.60 1.70 26.59
CA SER A 303 -20.01 2.71 27.56
C SER A 303 -21.00 3.68 26.91
N ALA A 304 -22.28 3.45 27.12
CA ALA A 304 -23.35 4.24 26.52
C ALA A 304 -23.69 5.48 27.39
N PRO A 305 -24.03 6.62 26.77
CA PRO A 305 -24.72 7.71 27.44
C PRO A 305 -26.06 7.25 28.05
N ILE A 306 -26.59 8.05 28.98
CA ILE A 306 -27.88 7.80 29.63
C ILE A 306 -28.99 7.57 28.58
N ARG A 307 -29.76 6.49 28.73
CA ARG A 307 -30.84 6.05 27.82
C ARG A 307 -30.37 5.62 26.41
N CYS A 308 -29.09 5.28 26.22
CA CYS A 308 -28.59 4.76 24.95
C CYS A 308 -28.25 3.25 24.97
N ASN A 309 -28.43 2.57 26.11
CA ASN A 309 -28.11 1.14 26.26
C ASN A 309 -28.86 0.23 25.28
N GLU A 310 -30.12 0.56 24.94
CA GLU A 310 -30.92 -0.22 23.99
C GLU A 310 -30.28 -0.28 22.61
N TYR A 311 -29.71 0.84 22.12
CA TYR A 311 -29.01 0.89 20.83
C TYR A 311 -27.76 0.01 20.83
N VAL A 312 -27.01 -0.03 21.94
CA VAL A 312 -25.85 -0.92 22.10
C VAL A 312 -26.29 -2.39 22.09
N LEU A 313 -27.37 -2.71 22.79
CA LEU A 313 -27.91 -4.08 22.83
C LEU A 313 -28.36 -4.54 21.44
N ASN A 314 -29.07 -3.67 20.71
CA ASN A 314 -29.51 -3.95 19.33
C ASN A 314 -28.32 -4.19 18.41
N TYR A 315 -27.33 -3.29 18.40
CA TYR A 315 -26.11 -3.46 17.61
C TYR A 315 -25.41 -4.80 17.90
N LYS A 316 -25.25 -5.16 19.18
CA LYS A 316 -24.65 -6.45 19.57
C LYS A 316 -25.47 -7.65 19.11
N GLN A 317 -26.80 -7.56 19.12
CA GLN A 317 -27.67 -8.60 18.59
C GLN A 317 -27.47 -8.76 17.08
N LEU A 318 -27.35 -7.66 16.33
CA LEU A 318 -27.05 -7.69 14.89
C LEU A 318 -25.68 -8.32 14.61
N CYS A 319 -24.65 -8.03 15.41
CA CYS A 319 -23.37 -8.73 15.30
C CYS A 319 -23.51 -10.26 15.50
N ARG A 320 -24.30 -10.71 16.49
CA ARG A 320 -24.52 -12.15 16.73
C ARG A 320 -25.34 -12.81 15.61
N ALA A 321 -26.34 -12.10 15.07
CA ALA A 321 -27.09 -12.56 13.92
C ALA A 321 -26.16 -12.76 12.71
N ARG A 322 -25.28 -11.78 12.45
CA ARG A 322 -24.29 -11.87 11.37
C ARG A 322 -23.31 -13.05 11.55
N ILE A 323 -22.85 -13.31 12.78
CA ILE A 323 -22.02 -14.48 13.09
C ILE A 323 -22.76 -15.78 12.73
N ALA A 324 -24.04 -15.90 13.12
CA ALA A 324 -24.85 -17.09 12.83
C ALA A 324 -25.08 -17.29 11.32
N GLU A 325 -25.31 -16.20 10.57
CA GLU A 325 -25.39 -16.21 9.12
C GLU A 325 -24.10 -16.74 8.48
N LEU A 326 -22.95 -16.22 8.90
CA LEU A 326 -21.64 -16.63 8.35
C LEU A 326 -21.32 -18.09 8.67
N HIS A 327 -21.59 -18.57 9.88
CA HIS A 327 -21.43 -20.00 10.19
C HIS A 327 -22.29 -20.90 9.30
N THR A 328 -23.53 -20.48 9.01
CA THR A 328 -24.42 -21.22 8.10
C THR A 328 -23.84 -21.24 6.69
N LEU A 329 -23.35 -20.10 6.19
CA LEU A 329 -22.73 -19.99 4.87
C LEU A 329 -21.49 -20.87 4.74
N TYR A 330 -20.59 -20.85 5.72
CA TYR A 330 -19.37 -21.67 5.69
C TYR A 330 -19.70 -23.18 5.74
N THR A 331 -20.64 -23.59 6.59
CA THR A 331 -21.09 -24.98 6.64
C THR A 331 -21.75 -25.44 5.32
N GLN A 332 -22.43 -24.54 4.59
CA GLN A 332 -23.01 -24.85 3.28
C GLN A 332 -21.95 -24.95 2.17
N VAL A 333 -20.88 -24.14 2.23
CA VAL A 333 -19.74 -24.27 1.32
C VAL A 333 -19.02 -25.60 1.55
N ASP A 334 -18.86 -26.02 2.81
CA ASP A 334 -18.26 -27.30 3.19
C ASP A 334 -19.04 -28.51 2.64
N ALA A 335 -20.37 -28.42 2.58
CA ALA A 335 -21.24 -29.50 2.10
C ALA A 335 -21.31 -29.63 0.56
N ASN A 336 -20.96 -28.58 -0.20
CA ASN A 336 -21.15 -28.51 -1.65
C ASN A 336 -19.85 -28.46 -2.49
N GLY A 337 -18.67 -28.62 -1.88
CA GLY A 337 -17.40 -28.80 -2.60
C GLY A 337 -16.21 -28.11 -1.94
N SER A 338 -15.57 -28.82 -1.02
CA SER A 338 -14.47 -28.37 -0.16
C SER A 338 -13.23 -27.83 -0.89
N ILE A 339 -12.53 -26.86 -0.28
CA ILE A 339 -11.12 -27.00 0.16
C ILE A 339 -10.92 -26.25 1.50
N ILE A 340 -10.49 -26.98 2.54
CA ILE A 340 -9.94 -26.46 3.81
C ILE A 340 -8.42 -26.49 3.71
N ILE A 341 -7.73 -25.49 4.27
CA ILE A 341 -6.49 -25.75 5.02
C ILE A 341 -6.56 -24.99 6.35
N ASP A 342 -6.86 -25.74 7.42
CA ASP A 342 -6.57 -25.40 8.81
C ASP A 342 -5.09 -25.73 9.05
N ASP A 343 -4.27 -24.69 9.28
CA ASP A 343 -3.32 -24.51 10.40
C ASP A 343 -2.62 -23.14 10.32
#